data_AF-A0A8X7RJ06-F1
#
_entry.id   AF-A0A8X7RJ06-F1
#
_cell.length_a   1.000
_cell.length_b   1.000
_cell.length_c   1.000
_cell.angle_alpha   90.00
_cell.angle_beta   90.00
_cell.angle_gamma   90.00
#
_symmetry.space_group_name_H-M   'P 1'
#
loop_
_entity.id
_entity.type
_entity.pdbx_description
1 polymer ?
#
loop_
_entity_poly.entity_id
_entity_poly.type
_entity_poly.pdbx_seq_one_letter_code
_entity_poly.pdbx_strand_id
1 'polypeptide(L)'
;MPEAMGERLQVPFRVSRLGGLYQNVRSGDCRPVAVKFLEMHATGNRSPTMSGLTDDFVDIFRKHYAMDIYKGVVVPLYLNR
;
A
#
# COMPACT_ATOMS: atom_id res chain seq x y z
N MET A 1 -35.74 -8.70 31.62
CA MET A 1 -35.05 -9.77 30.89
C MET A 1 -33.90 -9.13 30.14
N PRO A 2 -32.62 -9.43 30.44
CA PRO A 2 -31.50 -8.78 29.77
C PRO A 2 -31.31 -9.37 28.37
N GLU A 3 -30.98 -8.50 27.43
CA GLU A 3 -30.78 -8.79 26.01
C GLU A 3 -29.62 -9.77 25.80
N ALA A 4 -29.90 -10.87 25.10
CA ALA A 4 -28.88 -11.82 24.67
C ALA A 4 -27.97 -11.14 23.65
N MET A 5 -26.81 -10.70 24.10
CA MET A 5 -25.71 -10.22 23.24
C MET A 5 -25.27 -11.39 22.37
N GLY A 6 -25.69 -11.39 21.11
CA GLY A 6 -25.37 -12.44 20.15
C GLY A 6 -23.87 -12.70 20.10
N GLU A 7 -23.49 -13.92 20.48
CA GLU A 7 -22.15 -14.45 20.30
C GLU A 7 -21.80 -14.37 18.81
N ARG A 8 -20.99 -13.38 18.42
CA ARG A 8 -20.35 -13.42 17.10
C ARG A 8 -19.43 -14.62 17.10
N LEU A 9 -19.79 -15.64 16.30
CA LEU A 9 -18.96 -16.83 16.08
C LEU A 9 -17.54 -16.36 15.71
N GLN A 10 -16.57 -16.58 16.61
CA GLN A 10 -15.19 -16.17 16.38
C GLN A 10 -14.54 -17.16 15.41
N VAL A 11 -14.70 -16.90 14.11
CA VAL A 11 -13.99 -17.66 13.08
C VAL A 11 -12.51 -17.27 13.12
N PRO A 12 -11.56 -18.24 13.24
CA PRO A 12 -10.14 -17.91 13.23
C PRO A 12 -9.71 -17.25 11.92
N PHE A 13 -8.90 -16.20 12.02
CA PHE A 13 -8.23 -15.63 10.85
C PHE A 13 -7.26 -16.66 10.25
N ARG A 14 -7.30 -16.80 8.93
CA ARG A 14 -6.28 -17.54 8.18
C ARG A 14 -5.27 -16.56 7.59
N VAL A 15 -4.00 -16.84 7.80
CA VAL A 15 -2.89 -16.10 7.23
C VAL A 15 -2.04 -17.07 6.43
N SER A 16 -1.75 -16.71 5.18
CA SER A 16 -0.81 -17.43 4.33
C SER A 16 0.05 -16.44 3.56
N ARG A 17 1.29 -16.82 3.26
CA ARG A 17 2.14 -16.03 2.38
C ARG A 17 1.68 -16.25 0.94
N LEU A 18 1.33 -15.15 0.27
CA LEU A 18 1.07 -15.19 -1.17
C LEU A 18 2.38 -15.35 -1.94
N GLY A 19 2.49 -16.42 -2.72
CA GLY A 19 3.63 -16.69 -3.59
C GLY A 19 3.59 -15.87 -4.88
N GLY A 20 4.74 -15.68 -5.51
CA GLY A 20 4.86 -15.02 -6.82
C GLY A 20 4.68 -13.49 -6.80
N LEU A 21 4.52 -12.88 -5.63
CA LEU A 21 4.51 -11.42 -5.49
C LEU A 21 5.92 -10.85 -5.45
N TYR A 22 6.05 -9.57 -5.81
CA TYR A 22 7.29 -8.84 -5.61
C TYR A 22 7.76 -8.95 -4.15
N GLN A 23 9.05 -9.27 -3.98
CA GLN A 23 9.69 -9.34 -2.69
C GLN A 23 10.69 -8.20 -2.58
N ASN A 24 10.44 -7.31 -1.63
CA ASN A 24 11.40 -6.28 -1.30
C ASN A 24 12.65 -6.91 -0.65
N VAL A 25 13.79 -6.79 -1.33
CA VAL A 25 15.12 -7.18 -0.82
C VAL A 25 15.99 -5.97 -0.47
N ARG A 26 15.49 -4.75 -0.73
CA ARG A 26 16.18 -3.48 -0.50
C ARG A 26 15.74 -2.84 0.82
N SER A 27 16.68 -2.22 1.52
CA SER A 27 16.34 -1.44 2.71
C SER A 27 15.58 -0.18 2.34
N GLY A 28 14.60 0.21 3.17
CA GLY A 28 13.83 1.45 2.99
C GLY A 28 12.56 1.34 2.13
N ASP A 29 12.37 0.23 1.41
CA ASP A 29 11.26 0.08 0.46
C ASP A 29 10.00 -0.56 1.05
N CYS A 30 10.04 -1.01 2.32
CA CYS A 30 8.89 -1.64 2.98
C CYS A 30 7.64 -0.76 2.99
N ARG A 31 7.79 0.53 3.27
CA ARG A 31 6.68 1.50 3.33
C ARG A 31 6.07 1.78 1.95
N PRO A 32 6.83 2.23 0.94
CA PRO A 32 6.23 2.57 -0.34
C PRO A 32 5.68 1.32 -1.07
N VAL A 33 6.30 0.14 -0.90
CA VAL A 33 5.76 -1.13 -1.43
C VAL A 33 4.44 -1.51 -0.73
N ALA A 34 4.36 -1.39 0.60
CA ALA A 34 3.12 -1.69 1.33
C ALA A 34 1.95 -0.79 0.88
N VAL A 35 2.19 0.52 0.74
CA VAL A 35 1.18 1.47 0.24
C VAL A 35 0.76 1.11 -1.18
N LYS A 36 1.71 0.78 -2.07
CA LYS A 36 1.38 0.38 -3.45
C LYS A 36 0.57 -0.91 -3.52
N PHE A 37 0.86 -1.89 -2.64
CA PHE A 37 0.07 -3.11 -2.55
C PHE A 37 -1.37 -2.84 -2.10
N LEU A 38 -1.56 -1.95 -1.12
CA LEU A 38 -2.90 -1.51 -0.70
C LEU A 38 -3.65 -0.82 -1.85
N GLU A 39 -2.97 0.08 -2.58
CA GLU A 39 -3.52 0.78 -3.73
C GLU A 39 -3.98 -0.19 -4.83
N MET A 40 -3.12 -1.13 -5.23
CA MET A 40 -3.44 -2.12 -6.26
C MET A 40 -4.59 -3.05 -5.82
N HIS A 41 -4.63 -3.44 -4.54
CA HIS A 41 -5.72 -4.23 -3.98
C HIS A 41 -7.05 -3.48 -3.99
N ALA A 42 -7.05 -2.21 -3.57
CA ALA A 42 -8.26 -1.40 -3.47
C ALA A 42 -8.84 -0.99 -4.84
N THR A 43 -7.98 -0.74 -5.82
CA THR A 43 -8.37 -0.27 -7.16
C THR A 43 -8.65 -1.41 -8.14
N GLY A 44 -8.30 -2.65 -7.79
CA GLY A 44 -8.42 -3.81 -8.68
C GLY A 44 -7.54 -3.71 -9.93
N ASN A 45 -6.50 -2.86 -9.89
CA ASN A 45 -5.67 -2.56 -11.05
C ASN A 45 -4.81 -3.79 -11.40
N ARG A 46 -4.97 -4.30 -12.64
CA ARG A 46 -4.40 -5.59 -13.08
C ARG A 46 -3.09 -5.45 -13.85
N SER A 47 -2.58 -4.24 -14.08
CA SER A 47 -1.36 -4.01 -14.85
C SER A 47 -0.51 -2.85 -14.32
N PRO A 48 0.75 -3.10 -13.91
CA PRO A 48 1.32 -4.42 -13.62
C PRO A 48 0.55 -5.07 -12.46
N THR A 49 0.41 -6.40 -12.48
CA THR A 49 -0.03 -7.15 -11.31
C THR A 49 0.98 -6.97 -10.18
N MET A 50 0.59 -7.23 -8.92
CA MET A 50 1.54 -7.23 -7.79
C MET A 50 2.76 -8.14 -8.02
N SER A 51 2.61 -9.19 -8.84
CA SER A 51 3.69 -10.07 -9.28
C SER A 51 4.60 -9.48 -10.36
N GLY A 52 4.10 -8.53 -11.15
CA GLY A 52 4.85 -7.85 -12.21
C GLY A 52 5.64 -6.63 -11.75
N LEU A 53 5.62 -6.32 -10.44
CA LEU A 53 6.45 -5.26 -9.89
C LEU A 53 7.92 -5.67 -9.91
N THR A 54 8.77 -4.70 -10.23
CA THR A 54 10.24 -4.79 -10.26
C THR A 54 10.83 -3.65 -9.44
N ASP A 55 12.12 -3.71 -9.13
CA ASP A 55 12.81 -2.64 -8.43
C ASP A 55 12.73 -1.29 -9.19
N ASP A 56 12.73 -1.32 -10.53
CA ASP A 56 12.54 -0.11 -11.34
C ASP A 56 11.16 0.52 -11.12
N PHE A 57 10.10 -0.30 -11.05
CA PHE A 57 8.77 0.20 -10.70
C PHE A 57 8.75 0.80 -9.29
N VAL A 58 9.47 0.19 -8.34
CA VAL A 58 9.62 0.73 -6.98
C VAL A 58 10.27 2.10 -7.00
N ASP A 59 11.36 2.28 -7.74
CA ASP A 59 12.02 3.57 -7.84
C ASP A 59 11.13 4.62 -8.53
N ILE A 60 10.31 4.21 -9.50
CA ILE A 60 9.33 5.09 -10.14
C ILE A 60 8.28 5.57 -9.15
N PHE A 61 7.56 4.69 -8.45
CA PHE A 61 6.49 5.15 -7.55
C PHE A 61 7.03 5.85 -6.31
N ARG A 62 8.25 5.53 -5.86
CA ARG A 62 8.93 6.30 -4.79
C ARG A 62 9.13 7.76 -5.19
N LYS A 63 9.56 8.03 -6.42
CA LYS A 63 9.69 9.40 -6.95
C LYS A 63 8.34 10.09 -6.99
N HIS A 64 7.28 9.40 -7.44
CA HIS A 64 5.93 9.96 -7.47
C HIS A 64 5.45 10.34 -6.06
N TYR A 65 5.56 9.43 -5.10
CA TYR A 65 5.17 9.70 -3.71
C TYR A 65 5.94 10.89 -3.11
N ALA A 66 7.25 10.98 -3.36
CA ALA A 66 8.05 12.11 -2.89
C ALA A 66 7.60 13.43 -3.54
N MET A 67 7.35 13.43 -4.85
CA MET A 67 6.89 14.61 -5.58
C MET A 67 5.48 15.04 -5.17
N ASP A 68 4.58 14.12 -4.87
CA ASP A 68 3.23 14.42 -4.41
C ASP A 68 3.26 15.09 -3.04
N ILE A 69 4.08 14.57 -2.11
CA ILE A 69 4.30 15.20 -0.81
C ILE A 69 4.92 16.60 -0.98
N TYR A 70 5.93 16.73 -1.84
CA TYR A 70 6.56 18.02 -2.12
C TYR A 70 5.54 19.04 -2.64
N LYS A 71 4.70 18.65 -3.61
CA LYS A 71 3.63 19.50 -4.16
C LYS A 71 2.58 19.87 -3.10
N GLY A 72 2.21 18.94 -2.22
CA GLY A 72 1.18 19.17 -1.22
C GLY A 72 1.64 20.00 -0.01
N VAL A 73 2.91 19.87 0.36
CA VAL A 73 3.44 20.46 1.61
C VAL A 73 4.40 21.61 1.36
N VAL A 74 5.31 21.48 0.38
CA VAL A 74 6.40 22.44 0.19
C VAL A 74 5.99 23.57 -0.75
N VAL A 75 5.41 23.25 -1.92
CA VAL A 75 5.01 24.25 -2.92
C VAL A 75 4.10 25.36 -2.36
N PRO A 76 3.07 25.06 -1.53
CA PRO A 76 2.19 26.09 -0.98
C PRO A 76 2.91 27.12 -0.09
N LEU A 77 4.06 26.77 0.50
CA LEU A 77 4.87 27.71 1.31
C LEU A 77 5.45 28.84 0.47
N TYR A 78 5.62 28.62 -0.84
CA TYR A 78 6.21 29.58 -1.77
C TYR A 78 5.17 30.27 -2.65
N LEU A 79 4.00 29.64 -2.87
CA LEU A 79 2.96 30.18 -3.74
C LEU A 79 1.83 30.92 -3.00
N ASN A 80 1.73 30.80 -1.67
CA ASN A 80 0.75 31.52 -0.85
C ASN A 80 1.32 32.81 -0.22
N ARG A 81 2.20 33.53 -0.93
CA ARG A 81 2.67 34.87 -0.56
C ARG A 81 2.01 35.94 -1.40
#